data_AF-A0AAE8KH05-F1
#
_entry.id   AF-A0AAE8KH05-F1
#
_cell.length_a   1.000
_cell.length_b   1.000
_cell.length_c   1.000
_cell.angle_alpha   90.00
_cell.angle_beta   90.00
_cell.angle_gamma   90.00
#
_symmetry.space_group_name_H-M   'P 1'
#
loop_
_entity.id
_entity.type
_entity.pdbx_description
1 polymer ?
#
loop_
_entity_poly.entity_id
_entity_poly.type
_entity_poly.pdbx_seq_one_letter_code
_entity_poly.pdbx_strand_id
1 'polypeptide(L)'
;MIEIFKRKITEVTGFNMKKTFISIFLLSGIMFSFNIYANDDTFVVSAKCKDEYSSNCDIVRTINSKNEIVIKDVKLLNISKINKNLYKVKTSCGSPCLVTLFYSQNKEDSTDEFITIDNKNNCLIESDSQKKVIYARKLFTNKPRKIVDLKTKEFNGLLQRFDYYSYFKEESFFSPDGSLNLIANDYGEILVKKKIKNPCGGDKK
;
A
#
# COMPACT_ATOMS: atom_id res chain seq x y z
N MET A 1 -35.63 -13.04 -56.71
CA MET A 1 -34.24 -12.59 -56.97
C MET A 1 -33.43 -13.86 -57.15
N ILE A 2 -33.16 -14.22 -58.40
CA ILE A 2 -32.65 -15.52 -58.87
C ILE A 2 -31.23 -15.31 -59.40
N GLU A 3 -30.39 -16.32 -59.17
CA GLU A 3 -29.11 -16.64 -59.84
C GLU A 3 -27.91 -15.71 -59.76
N ILE A 4 -26.82 -16.23 -59.16
CA ILE A 4 -25.49 -16.44 -59.79
C ILE A 4 -24.90 -17.69 -59.10
N PHE A 5 -25.10 -18.92 -59.56
CA PHE A 5 -24.43 -19.68 -60.62
C PHE A 5 -22.88 -19.71 -60.61
N LYS A 6 -22.37 -20.96 -60.45
CA LYS A 6 -21.20 -21.63 -61.08
C LYS A 6 -19.92 -21.93 -60.25
N ARG A 7 -19.80 -23.25 -60.02
CA ARG A 7 -18.69 -24.18 -60.43
C ARG A 7 -17.40 -24.15 -59.60
N LYS A 8 -16.73 -25.27 -59.30
CA LYS A 8 -16.81 -26.66 -59.80
C LYS A 8 -16.06 -27.56 -58.80
N ILE A 9 -16.70 -28.63 -58.33
CA ILE A 9 -16.01 -29.79 -57.74
C ILE A 9 -15.50 -30.62 -58.92
N THR A 10 -14.24 -31.07 -58.85
CA THR A 10 -13.77 -32.20 -59.65
C THR A 10 -13.32 -33.27 -58.67
N GLU A 11 -13.73 -34.48 -59.00
CA GLU A 11 -13.91 -35.62 -58.12
C GLU A 11 -12.98 -36.75 -58.58
N VAL A 12 -12.80 -37.75 -57.72
CA VAL A 12 -12.35 -39.13 -58.01
C VAL A 12 -10.87 -39.26 -58.43
N THR A 13 -10.02 -39.99 -57.71
CA THR A 13 -10.07 -41.45 -57.66
C THR A 13 -9.13 -42.00 -56.59
N GLY A 14 -9.65 -42.94 -55.80
CA GLY A 14 -8.87 -43.70 -54.82
C GLY A 14 -7.98 -44.75 -55.48
N PHE A 15 -6.85 -45.03 -54.83
CA PHE A 15 -6.06 -46.23 -55.06
C PHE A 15 -5.88 -47.03 -53.77
N ASN A 16 -6.00 -48.34 -53.96
CA ASN A 16 -6.17 -49.45 -53.03
C ASN A 16 -5.14 -49.59 -51.89
N MET A 17 -5.63 -50.13 -50.77
CA MET A 17 -4.88 -50.59 -49.59
C MET A 17 -3.82 -51.66 -49.89
N LYS A 18 -2.63 -51.51 -49.31
CA LYS A 18 -1.92 -52.48 -48.44
C LYS A 18 -0.42 -52.14 -48.35
N LYS A 19 0.00 -51.61 -47.21
CA LYS A 19 1.20 -52.02 -46.43
C LYS A 19 1.48 -50.97 -45.35
N THR A 20 1.37 -51.44 -44.12
CA THR A 20 1.80 -50.79 -42.88
C THR A 20 3.26 -50.36 -42.95
N PHE A 21 3.54 -49.09 -42.68
CA PHE A 21 4.79 -48.67 -42.03
C PHE A 21 4.47 -47.50 -41.10
N ILE A 22 4.42 -47.82 -39.81
CA ILE A 22 4.35 -46.87 -38.71
C ILE A 22 5.69 -46.16 -38.66
N SER A 23 5.70 -44.86 -38.92
CA SER A 23 6.81 -43.97 -38.54
C SER A 23 6.23 -42.81 -37.76
N ILE A 24 6.21 -42.97 -36.45
CA ILE A 24 5.85 -41.92 -35.49
C ILE A 24 7.03 -40.96 -35.46
N PHE A 25 6.91 -39.85 -36.18
CA PHE A 25 7.74 -38.68 -35.90
C PHE A 25 7.28 -38.12 -34.54
N LEU A 26 8.04 -38.46 -33.50
CA LEU A 26 8.04 -37.79 -32.21
C LEU A 26 8.42 -36.32 -32.43
N LEU A 27 7.44 -35.50 -32.79
CA LEU A 27 7.50 -34.07 -32.54
C LEU A 27 7.49 -33.93 -31.02
N SER A 28 8.68 -33.78 -30.45
CA SER A 28 8.89 -33.37 -29.08
C SER A 28 8.33 -31.95 -28.91
N GLY A 29 7.02 -31.86 -28.73
CA GLY A 29 6.36 -30.68 -28.21
C GLY A 29 6.87 -30.47 -26.81
N ILE A 30 7.85 -29.57 -26.65
CA ILE A 30 8.16 -29.00 -25.34
C ILE A 30 6.94 -28.15 -25.00
N MET A 31 5.97 -28.78 -24.34
CA MET A 31 4.85 -28.10 -23.70
C MET A 31 5.44 -27.30 -22.54
N PHE A 32 5.88 -26.07 -22.82
CA PHE A 32 6.11 -25.08 -21.78
C PHE A 32 4.75 -24.78 -21.13
N SER A 33 4.38 -25.59 -20.14
CA SER A 33 3.32 -25.27 -19.22
C SER A 33 3.82 -24.14 -18.34
N PHE A 34 3.60 -22.90 -18.78
CA PHE A 34 3.66 -21.75 -17.90
C PHE A 34 2.50 -21.90 -16.92
N ASN A 35 2.74 -22.54 -15.78
CA ASN A 35 1.84 -22.42 -14.64
C ASN A 35 1.93 -20.95 -14.19
N ILE A 36 1.03 -20.11 -14.69
CA ILE A 36 0.78 -18.78 -14.15
C ILE A 36 0.05 -19.03 -12.83
N TYR A 37 0.82 -19.26 -11.77
CA TYR A 37 0.28 -19.20 -10.43
C TYR A 37 -0.12 -17.75 -10.16
N ALA A 38 -1.43 -17.48 -10.13
CA ALA A 38 -1.91 -16.26 -9.51
C ALA A 38 -1.39 -16.26 -8.08
N ASN A 39 -0.53 -15.30 -7.76
CA ASN A 39 -0.11 -15.08 -6.39
C ASN A 39 -1.30 -14.44 -5.67
N ASP A 40 -2.24 -15.27 -5.24
CA ASP A 40 -3.42 -14.83 -4.51
C ASP A 40 -2.95 -14.28 -3.17
N ASP A 41 -2.85 -12.95 -3.09
CA ASP A 41 -2.59 -12.26 -1.84
C ASP A 41 -3.69 -12.67 -0.84
N THR A 42 -3.31 -13.50 0.13
CA THR A 42 -4.24 -14.00 1.16
C THR A 42 -4.72 -12.90 2.11
N PHE A 43 -4.20 -11.68 1.96
CA PHE A 43 -4.55 -10.50 2.73
C PHE A 43 -4.56 -9.27 1.84
N VAL A 44 -5.73 -8.64 1.69
CA VAL A 44 -5.93 -7.43 0.91
C VAL A 44 -6.80 -6.46 1.69
N VAL A 45 -6.48 -5.16 1.60
CA VAL A 45 -7.37 -4.09 2.04
C VAL A 45 -7.81 -3.32 0.80
N SER A 46 -9.12 -3.17 0.64
CA SER A 46 -9.74 -2.51 -0.50
C SER A 46 -10.88 -1.59 -0.04
N ALA A 47 -11.50 -0.87 -0.98
CA ALA A 47 -12.65 -0.03 -0.70
C ALA A 47 -13.81 -0.37 -1.63
N LYS A 48 -15.04 -0.25 -1.09
CA LYS A 48 -16.29 -0.30 -1.85
C LYS A 48 -16.98 1.05 -1.72
N CYS A 49 -16.90 1.86 -2.77
CA CYS A 49 -17.46 3.21 -2.78
C CYS A 49 -18.85 3.23 -3.42
N LYS A 50 -19.77 4.02 -2.83
CA LYS A 50 -21.13 4.23 -3.33
C LYS A 50 -21.22 5.35 -4.36
N ASP A 51 -20.14 6.12 -4.50
CA ASP A 51 -20.02 7.23 -5.44
C ASP A 51 -18.65 7.21 -6.14
N GLU A 52 -18.57 7.91 -7.26
CA GLU A 52 -17.36 8.01 -8.09
C GLU A 52 -16.27 8.89 -7.46
N TYR A 53 -16.63 9.73 -6.48
CA TYR A 53 -15.74 10.67 -5.82
C TYR A 53 -15.07 10.11 -4.57
N SER A 54 -15.26 8.81 -4.29
CA SER A 54 -14.77 8.14 -3.08
C SER A 54 -15.20 8.84 -1.78
N SER A 55 -16.34 9.53 -1.79
CA SER A 55 -16.85 10.28 -0.64
C SER A 55 -17.53 9.39 0.39
N ASN A 56 -18.15 8.30 -0.06
CA ASN A 56 -18.83 7.32 0.77
C ASN A 56 -18.31 5.92 0.43
N CYS A 57 -17.27 5.48 1.15
CA CYS A 57 -16.65 4.18 0.96
C CYS A 57 -16.67 3.34 2.23
N ASP A 58 -16.92 2.05 2.07
CA ASP A 58 -16.63 1.05 3.09
C ASP A 58 -15.23 0.49 2.84
N ILE A 59 -14.37 0.47 3.87
CA ILE A 59 -13.06 -0.20 3.78
C ILE A 59 -13.24 -1.67 4.15
N VAL A 60 -12.75 -2.53 3.27
CA VAL A 60 -12.92 -3.98 3.35
C VAL A 60 -11.56 -4.63 3.55
N ARG A 61 -11.45 -5.42 4.61
CA ARG A 61 -10.34 -6.35 4.84
C ARG A 61 -10.74 -7.72 4.30
N THR A 62 -9.93 -8.28 3.42
CA THR A 62 -10.11 -9.62 2.87
C THR A 62 -8.99 -10.52 3.36
N ILE A 63 -9.33 -11.64 4.01
CA ILE A 63 -8.38 -12.64 4.50
C ILE A 63 -8.85 -14.01 4.03
N ASN A 64 -8.02 -14.74 3.26
CA ASN A 64 -8.38 -16.06 2.72
C ASN A 64 -9.78 -16.07 2.08
N SER A 65 -10.03 -15.08 1.21
CA SER A 65 -11.32 -14.86 0.52
C SER A 65 -12.52 -14.52 1.40
N LYS A 66 -12.33 -14.34 2.71
CA LYS A 66 -13.37 -13.83 3.63
C LYS A 66 -13.27 -12.33 3.75
N ASN A 67 -14.37 -11.65 3.47
CA ASN A 67 -14.47 -10.19 3.53
C ASN A 67 -15.04 -9.74 4.87
N GLU A 68 -14.46 -8.68 5.41
CA GLU A 68 -14.90 -7.99 6.61
C GLU A 68 -14.90 -6.50 6.34
N ILE A 69 -15.98 -5.81 6.69
CA ILE A 69 -16.03 -4.34 6.61
C ILE A 69 -15.43 -3.80 7.91
N VAL A 70 -14.30 -3.12 7.83
CA VAL A 70 -13.54 -2.61 8.99
C VAL A 70 -13.88 -1.15 9.31
N ILE A 71 -14.35 -0.39 8.33
CA ILE A 71 -14.91 0.95 8.54
C ILE A 71 -15.98 1.21 7.48
N LYS A 72 -17.01 1.97 7.85
CA LYS A 72 -18.15 2.27 6.97
C LYS A 72 -18.21 3.76 6.66
N ASP A 73 -18.70 4.06 5.47
CA ASP A 73 -19.15 5.39 5.07
C ASP A 73 -18.12 6.51 5.30
N VAL A 74 -16.87 6.26 4.88
CA VAL A 74 -15.78 7.23 4.98
C VAL A 74 -15.46 7.87 3.65
N LYS A 75 -14.99 9.13 3.69
CA LYS A 75 -14.31 9.73 2.56
C LYS A 75 -12.91 9.12 2.43
N LEU A 76 -12.71 8.29 1.42
CA LEU A 76 -11.43 7.65 1.17
C LEU A 76 -10.51 8.63 0.42
N LEU A 77 -9.27 8.75 0.90
CA LEU A 77 -8.23 9.54 0.23
C LEU A 77 -7.21 8.65 -0.46
N ASN A 78 -6.78 7.56 0.20
CA ASN A 78 -5.79 6.66 -0.35
C ASN A 78 -5.78 5.30 0.37
N ILE A 79 -5.54 4.22 -0.38
CA ILE A 79 -5.11 2.92 0.16
C ILE A 79 -3.75 2.60 -0.46
N SER A 80 -2.76 2.26 0.38
CA SER A 80 -1.43 1.85 -0.05
C SER A 80 -0.98 0.59 0.67
N LYS A 81 -0.51 -0.40 -0.10
CA LYS A 81 0.15 -1.59 0.45
C LYS A 81 1.57 -1.21 0.84
N ILE A 82 1.88 -1.30 2.13
CA ILE A 82 3.20 -0.94 2.68
C ILE A 82 4.16 -2.11 2.54
N ASN A 83 3.69 -3.31 2.89
CA ASN A 83 4.38 -4.58 2.68
C ASN A 83 3.34 -5.72 2.63
N LYS A 84 3.80 -6.97 2.52
CA LYS A 84 2.94 -8.18 2.48
C LYS A 84 1.87 -8.22 3.60
N ASN A 85 2.17 -7.68 4.77
CA ASN A 85 1.36 -7.84 5.98
C ASN A 85 0.76 -6.52 6.48
N LEU A 86 0.88 -5.43 5.72
CA LEU A 86 0.50 -4.09 6.19
C LEU A 86 -0.04 -3.23 5.05
N TYR A 87 -1.25 -2.69 5.27
CA TYR A 87 -1.83 -1.63 4.47
C TYR A 87 -1.94 -0.35 5.29
N LYS A 88 -1.77 0.79 4.61
CA LYS A 88 -2.05 2.12 5.13
C LYS A 88 -3.24 2.69 4.38
N VAL A 89 -4.23 3.15 5.12
CA VAL A 89 -5.46 3.75 4.60
C VAL A 89 -5.55 5.17 5.13
N LYS A 90 -5.68 6.14 4.23
CA LYS A 90 -5.94 7.55 4.57
C LYS A 90 -7.41 7.84 4.32
N THR A 91 -8.11 8.28 5.35
CA THR A 91 -9.51 8.67 5.27
C THR A 91 -9.69 10.08 5.82
N SER A 92 -10.82 10.70 5.50
CA SER A 92 -11.29 11.92 6.12
C SER A 92 -12.66 11.67 6.75
N CYS A 93 -12.87 12.23 7.94
CA CYS A 93 -14.18 12.27 8.59
C CYS A 93 -14.85 13.65 8.51
N GLY A 94 -14.44 14.47 7.53
CA GLY A 94 -14.82 15.88 7.38
C GLY A 94 -13.61 16.81 7.51
N SER A 95 -13.80 18.12 7.31
CA SER A 95 -12.72 19.09 7.57
C SER A 95 -12.73 19.50 9.05
N PRO A 96 -11.59 19.48 9.78
CA PRO A 96 -10.21 19.20 9.33
C PRO A 96 -9.74 17.75 9.59
N CYS A 97 -10.66 16.82 9.83
CA CYS A 97 -10.36 15.45 10.21
C CYS A 97 -9.68 14.64 9.09
N LEU A 98 -8.42 14.29 9.32
CA LEU A 98 -7.63 13.33 8.55
C LEU A 98 -7.13 12.25 9.48
N VAL A 99 -7.41 10.99 9.13
CA VAL A 99 -6.96 9.84 9.93
C VAL A 99 -6.16 8.92 9.03
N THR A 100 -5.01 8.47 9.54
CA THR A 100 -4.22 7.40 8.92
C THR A 100 -4.44 6.12 9.72
N LEU A 101 -5.01 5.12 9.06
CA LEU A 101 -5.27 3.80 9.61
C LEU A 101 -4.26 2.80 9.06
N PHE A 102 -3.89 1.83 9.89
CA PHE A 102 -2.99 0.73 9.55
C PHE A 102 -3.69 -0.59 9.79
N TYR A 103 -3.73 -1.43 8.76
CA TYR A 103 -4.37 -2.73 8.81
C TYR A 103 -3.34 -3.82 8.55
N SER A 104 -3.25 -4.77 9.47
CA SER A 104 -2.68 -6.09 9.23
C SER A 104 -3.81 -7.12 9.16
N GLN A 105 -3.47 -8.41 9.00
CA GLN A 105 -4.46 -9.49 8.98
C GLN A 105 -5.40 -9.43 10.19
N ASN A 106 -4.88 -9.31 11.41
CA ASN A 106 -5.70 -9.43 12.63
C ASN A 106 -5.52 -8.26 13.61
N LYS A 107 -4.91 -7.15 13.17
CA LYS A 107 -4.64 -5.99 14.01
C LYS A 107 -4.82 -4.70 13.25
N GLU A 108 -5.21 -3.68 14.00
CA GLU A 108 -5.52 -2.35 13.53
C GLU A 108 -4.81 -1.33 14.40
N ASP A 109 -4.43 -0.21 13.81
CA ASP A 109 -3.78 0.89 14.49
C ASP A 109 -4.11 2.19 13.75
N SER A 110 -3.98 3.32 14.44
CA SER A 110 -4.32 4.62 13.86
C SER A 110 -3.44 5.74 14.38
N THR A 111 -3.40 6.81 13.61
CA THR A 111 -2.85 8.10 14.03
C THR A 111 -3.48 9.23 13.23
N ASP A 112 -3.74 10.35 13.89
CA ASP A 112 -4.29 11.56 13.28
C ASP A 112 -3.17 12.49 12.76
N GLU A 113 -1.96 12.34 13.30
CA GLU A 113 -0.81 13.21 13.03
C GLU A 113 0.37 12.42 12.44
N PHE A 114 0.08 11.65 11.39
CA PHE A 114 1.07 10.83 10.67
C PHE A 114 2.20 11.69 10.07
N ILE A 115 3.45 11.37 10.39
CA ILE A 115 4.63 11.95 9.73
C ILE A 115 5.20 10.96 8.71
N THR A 116 5.68 9.80 9.18
CA THR A 116 6.31 8.79 8.31
C THR A 116 6.34 7.42 8.97
N ILE A 117 6.65 6.37 8.20
CA ILE A 117 6.78 5.00 8.70
C ILE A 117 7.96 4.28 8.05
N ASP A 118 8.69 3.50 8.84
CA ASP A 118 9.66 2.54 8.32
C ASP A 118 8.96 1.23 7.95
N ASN A 119 8.91 0.94 6.65
CA ASN A 119 8.23 -0.23 6.10
C ASN A 119 8.90 -1.57 6.52
N LYS A 120 10.16 -1.55 7.00
CA LYS A 120 10.91 -2.75 7.38
C LYS A 120 10.56 -3.24 8.80
N ASN A 121 10.39 -2.31 9.74
CA ASN A 121 10.19 -2.63 11.16
C ASN A 121 8.86 -2.07 11.73
N ASN A 122 8.04 -1.46 10.87
CA ASN A 122 6.77 -0.81 11.21
C ASN A 122 6.92 0.28 12.29
N CYS A 123 8.05 1.01 12.30
CA CYS A 123 8.27 2.15 13.17
C CYS A 123 7.51 3.37 12.64
N LEU A 124 6.42 3.72 13.32
CA LEU A 124 5.62 4.90 13.05
C LEU A 124 6.24 6.12 13.74
N ILE A 125 6.30 7.23 13.00
CA ILE A 125 6.59 8.56 13.52
C ILE A 125 5.32 9.39 13.41
N GLU A 126 4.91 9.96 14.54
CA GLU A 126 3.70 10.76 14.67
C GLU A 126 3.94 11.95 15.59
N SER A 127 3.17 13.01 15.40
CA SER A 127 3.22 14.19 16.26
C SER A 127 2.06 14.19 17.26
N ASP A 128 2.23 14.96 18.31
CA ASP A 128 1.16 15.44 19.19
C ASP A 128 1.30 16.95 19.20
N SER A 129 0.55 17.62 18.32
CA SER A 129 0.65 19.06 18.10
C SER A 129 0.24 19.86 19.33
N GLN A 130 -0.69 19.33 20.12
CA GLN A 130 -1.12 19.93 21.39
C GLN A 130 0.02 19.93 22.41
N LYS A 131 0.72 18.80 22.55
CA LYS A 131 1.87 18.68 23.46
C LYS A 131 3.15 19.27 22.88
N LYS A 132 3.19 19.54 21.58
CA LYS A 132 4.37 19.97 20.81
C LYS A 132 5.50 18.94 20.90
N VAL A 133 5.18 17.68 20.66
CA VAL A 133 6.10 16.54 20.77
C VAL A 133 5.99 15.65 19.55
N ILE A 134 7.10 15.06 19.11
CA ILE A 134 7.09 13.97 18.13
C ILE A 134 7.44 12.67 18.84
N TYR A 135 6.64 11.64 18.58
CA TYR A 135 6.76 10.30 19.10
C TYR A 135 7.20 9.32 18.02
N ALA A 136 7.86 8.26 18.48
CA ALA A 136 8.10 7.05 17.72
C ALA A 136 7.49 5.85 18.43
N ARG A 137 6.84 4.96 17.70
CA ARG A 137 6.37 3.68 18.22
C ARG A 137 6.33 2.62 17.14
N LYS A 138 6.44 1.36 17.53
CA LYS A 138 6.12 0.26 16.60
C LYS A 138 4.61 0.17 16.48
N LEU A 139 4.10 0.00 15.25
CA LEU A 139 2.68 -0.29 15.04
C LEU A 139 2.25 -1.50 15.87
N PHE A 140 0.98 -1.48 16.26
CA PHE A 140 0.32 -2.46 17.11
C PHE A 140 0.96 -2.60 18.49
N THR A 141 1.62 -1.53 18.95
CA THR A 141 2.15 -1.39 20.31
C THR A 141 1.70 -0.07 20.91
N ASN A 142 1.28 -0.10 22.18
CA ASN A 142 0.86 1.09 22.93
C ASN A 142 2.03 1.70 23.72
N LYS A 143 3.22 1.72 23.12
CA LYS A 143 4.46 2.17 23.79
C LYS A 143 5.14 3.31 23.00
N PRO A 144 4.53 4.50 22.93
CA PRO A 144 5.15 5.66 22.31
C PRO A 144 6.36 6.15 23.11
N ARG A 145 7.43 6.46 22.39
CA ARG A 145 8.65 7.08 22.92
C ARG A 145 8.76 8.49 22.37
N LYS A 146 8.88 9.48 23.25
CA LYS A 146 9.20 10.86 22.85
C LYS A 146 10.58 10.88 22.20
N ILE A 147 10.68 11.37 20.97
CA ILE A 147 11.94 11.50 20.23
C ILE A 147 12.34 12.96 19.98
N VAL A 148 11.39 13.89 19.99
CA VAL A 148 11.64 15.33 19.83
C VAL A 148 10.72 16.15 20.73
N ASP A 149 11.25 17.21 21.31
CA ASP A 149 10.49 18.28 21.96
C ASP A 149 10.51 19.53 21.08
N LEU A 150 9.37 19.89 20.50
CA LEU A 150 9.25 21.02 19.58
C LEU A 150 9.27 22.38 20.32
N LYS A 151 9.35 22.38 21.65
CA LYS A 151 9.55 23.61 22.44
C LYS A 151 11.02 24.00 22.58
N THR A 152 11.94 23.17 22.08
CA THR A 152 13.37 23.45 22.13
C THR A 152 13.77 24.49 21.08
N LYS A 153 14.85 25.24 21.35
CA LYS A 153 15.30 26.36 20.49
C LYS A 153 15.52 25.98 19.02
N GLU A 154 15.88 24.73 18.75
CA GLU A 154 16.04 24.16 17.40
C GLU A 154 14.77 24.31 16.54
N PHE A 155 13.58 24.36 17.15
CA PHE A 155 12.29 24.41 16.46
C PHE A 155 11.58 25.76 16.60
N ASN A 156 12.24 26.79 17.14
CA ASN A 156 11.63 28.12 17.30
C ASN A 156 11.26 28.78 15.97
N GLY A 157 11.87 28.37 14.86
CA GLY A 157 11.54 28.85 13.52
C GLY A 157 10.24 28.28 12.94
N LEU A 158 9.63 27.27 13.58
CA LEU A 158 8.33 26.76 13.17
C LEU A 158 7.26 27.75 13.62
N LEU A 159 6.50 28.31 12.68
CA LEU A 159 5.35 29.14 13.03
C LEU A 159 4.36 28.31 13.86
N GLN A 160 3.71 28.96 14.83
CA GLN A 160 2.76 28.26 15.67
C GLN A 160 1.53 27.86 14.84
N ARG A 161 1.47 26.57 14.49
CA ARG A 161 0.32 25.93 13.85
C ARG A 161 -0.43 25.05 14.85
N PHE A 162 -1.69 24.78 14.54
CA PHE A 162 -2.47 23.77 15.26
C PHE A 162 -2.05 22.34 14.89
N ASP A 163 -1.35 22.16 13.78
CA ASP A 163 -0.98 20.88 13.18
C ASP A 163 0.53 20.82 12.84
N TYR A 164 1.39 20.75 13.85
CA TYR A 164 2.85 20.67 13.67
C TYR A 164 3.30 19.51 12.76
N TYR A 165 2.54 18.41 12.72
CA TYR A 165 2.84 17.29 11.81
C TYR A 165 2.91 17.71 10.33
N SER A 166 2.18 18.78 9.94
CA SER A 166 2.16 19.29 8.57
C SER A 166 3.53 19.71 8.06
N TYR A 167 4.37 20.27 8.94
CA TYR A 167 5.76 20.61 8.61
C TYR A 167 6.60 19.40 8.22
N PHE A 168 6.29 18.22 8.78
CA PHE A 168 7.18 17.06 8.70
C PHE A 168 6.70 15.98 7.73
N LYS A 169 5.40 15.91 7.43
CA LYS A 169 4.76 14.77 6.76
C LYS A 169 5.19 14.53 5.30
N GLU A 170 5.75 15.54 4.64
CA GLU A 170 6.07 15.48 3.20
C GLU A 170 7.51 15.02 2.95
N GLU A 171 8.46 15.59 3.68
CA GLU A 171 9.90 15.39 3.44
C GLU A 171 10.57 14.40 4.40
N SER A 172 9.89 13.97 5.48
CA SER A 172 10.51 13.06 6.46
C SER A 172 10.50 11.60 6.00
N PHE A 173 11.64 10.93 6.10
CA PHE A 173 11.80 9.54 5.64
C PHE A 173 12.84 8.75 6.45
N PHE A 174 12.74 7.43 6.37
CA PHE A 174 13.74 6.51 6.92
C PHE A 174 14.84 6.20 5.91
N SER A 175 16.10 6.36 6.32
CA SER A 175 17.25 5.86 5.58
C SER A 175 17.30 4.32 5.61
N PRO A 176 18.00 3.68 4.65
CA PRO A 176 18.14 2.22 4.61
C PRO A 176 18.73 1.59 5.88
N ASP A 177 19.53 2.36 6.63
CA ASP A 177 20.15 2.01 7.92
C ASP A 177 19.18 2.05 9.12
N GLY A 178 17.90 2.42 8.89
CA GLY A 178 16.89 2.55 9.93
C GLY A 178 16.94 3.87 10.71
N SER A 179 17.79 4.83 10.31
CA SER A 179 17.77 6.18 10.86
C SER A 179 16.61 6.98 10.26
N LEU A 180 15.94 7.77 11.09
CA LEU A 180 14.96 8.76 10.65
C LEU A 180 15.67 10.05 10.24
N ASN A 181 15.37 10.55 9.05
CA ASN A 181 15.63 11.93 8.64
C ASN A 181 14.33 12.70 8.85
N LEU A 182 14.26 13.43 9.96
CA LEU A 182 13.13 14.28 10.31
C LEU A 182 13.37 15.67 9.71
N ILE A 183 12.53 16.07 8.78
CA ILE A 183 12.71 17.29 7.99
C ILE A 183 11.44 18.14 8.13
N ALA A 184 11.59 19.35 8.67
CA ALA A 184 10.53 20.34 8.66
C ALA A 184 10.66 21.20 7.38
N ASN A 185 9.58 21.30 6.63
CA ASN A 185 9.47 22.12 5.44
C ASN A 185 8.27 23.05 5.51
N ASP A 186 8.42 24.27 5.01
CA ASP A 186 7.30 25.18 4.77
C ASP A 186 7.37 25.68 3.32
N TYR A 187 6.43 25.23 2.48
CA TYR A 187 6.33 25.60 1.06
C TYR A 187 7.66 25.52 0.28
N GLY A 188 8.45 24.45 0.49
CA GLY A 188 9.73 24.26 -0.20
C GLY A 188 10.96 24.83 0.52
N GLU A 189 10.78 25.64 1.57
CA GLU A 189 11.87 26.06 2.45
C GLU A 189 12.13 25.03 3.55
N ILE A 190 13.35 24.51 3.67
CA ILE A 190 13.71 23.61 4.77
C ILE A 190 14.02 24.42 6.03
N LEU A 191 13.17 24.28 7.04
CA LEU A 191 13.32 24.97 8.32
C LEU A 191 14.23 24.20 9.30
N VAL A 192 14.09 22.88 9.34
CA VAL A 192 14.85 22.02 10.26
C VAL A 192 15.20 20.69 9.57
N LYS A 193 16.41 20.19 9.82
CA LYS A 193 16.83 18.81 9.49
C LYS A 193 17.44 18.16 10.71
N LYS A 194 16.91 17.02 11.13
CA LYS A 194 17.41 16.25 12.28
C LYS A 194 17.48 14.77 11.93
N LYS A 195 18.66 14.17 12.11
CA LYS A 195 18.83 12.71 11.97
C LYS A 195 18.71 12.04 13.34
N ILE A 196 17.82 11.06 13.46
CA ILE A 196 17.58 10.29 14.69
C ILE A 196 17.86 8.82 14.41
N LYS A 197 18.86 8.26 15.09
CA LYS A 197 19.21 6.85 14.94
C LYS A 197 18.18 5.98 15.66
N ASN A 198 17.64 4.99 14.96
CA ASN A 198 16.81 3.93 15.52
C ASN A 198 15.68 4.45 16.44
N PRO A 199 14.75 5.29 15.95
CA PRO A 199 13.78 5.99 16.80
C PRO A 199 12.83 5.04 17.55
N CYS A 200 12.53 3.85 17.01
CA CYS A 200 11.76 2.79 17.69
C CYS A 200 12.63 1.72 18.37
N GLY A 201 13.95 1.92 18.39
CA GLY A 201 14.87 1.08 19.14
C GLY A 201 14.83 1.40 20.62
N GLY A 202 15.02 0.37 21.44
CA GLY A 202 15.52 0.60 22.80
C GLY A 202 16.94 1.16 22.69
N ASP A 203 17.27 2.16 23.50
CA ASP A 203 18.66 2.53 23.69
C ASP A 203 19.36 1.27 24.21
N LYS A 204 20.28 0.70 23.41
CA LYS A 204 21.38 -0.05 24.02
C LYS A 204 22.24 1.01 24.69
N LYS A 205 21.87 1.37 25.91
CA LYS A 205 22.79 2.03 26.84
C LYS A 205 23.99 1.13 27.06
#